data_AF-A0A7Y5A700-F1
#
_entry.id   AF-A0A7Y5A700-F1
#
_cell.length_a   1.000
_cell.length_b   1.000
_cell.length_c   1.000
_cell.angle_alpha   90.00
_cell.angle_beta   90.00
_cell.angle_gamma   90.00
#
_symmetry.space_group_name_H-M   'P 1'
#
loop_
_entity.id
_entity.type
_entity.pdbx_description
1 polymer ?
#
loop_
_entity_poly.entity_id
_entity_poly.type
_entity_poly.pdbx_seq_one_letter_code
_entity_poly.pdbx_strand_id
1 'polypeptide(L)'
;MIFKINILYILSCLLIFLPACTTMQPAVSTPAIQTDTIIPETIHKPDRLTTVFDLPKWITLTETTPLQNELLTIGISDPGLDQVTAFKQAEMRAKILATILSSSKISDCKEIYTNEIEGKDNSENASKFTSFQMIKASLAYNESQFQLIDSATTLYGEKIVMMKFIPTLSNAINNEKTEVDIHVILSEYNLRSKFQENKFFQLSNKITTPSVIDEATYRLYKVDEQAEIESSMNNKTFIFKQDYFKYLLNESLDVPEYPVKTKLYYGLWSALFESIVTQFSNFYSSAGFAAYSLGDDYSNTNGTKNQTIDQQLHTIEFSGKMTRLFISENELTLQIEKTKP
;
A
#
# COMPACT_ATOMS: atom_id res chain seq x y z
N MET A 1 -41.46 -25.77 -23.88
CA MET A 1 -40.43 -24.83 -24.35
C MET A 1 -40.74 -23.48 -23.74
N ILE A 2 -39.92 -23.05 -22.77
CA ILE A 2 -39.70 -21.69 -22.21
C ILE A 2 -38.99 -21.95 -20.87
N PHE A 3 -37.69 -21.70 -20.85
CA PHE A 3 -36.83 -21.82 -19.67
C PHE A 3 -36.97 -20.55 -18.82
N LYS A 4 -37.35 -20.70 -17.55
CA LYS A 4 -37.09 -19.71 -16.50
C LYS A 4 -35.73 -20.06 -15.88
N ILE A 5 -34.76 -19.16 -15.96
CA ILE A 5 -33.45 -19.29 -15.30
C ILE A 5 -33.51 -18.52 -13.96
N ASN A 6 -33.19 -19.24 -12.90
CA ASN A 6 -33.04 -18.75 -11.52
C ASN A 6 -31.82 -17.83 -11.41
N ILE A 7 -32.05 -16.58 -11.02
CA ILE A 7 -31.03 -15.65 -10.50
C ILE A 7 -31.06 -15.79 -8.97
N LEU A 8 -30.38 -16.80 -8.45
CA LEU A 8 -30.20 -17.01 -7.01
C LEU A 8 -28.91 -17.78 -6.74
N TYR A 9 -27.75 -17.25 -7.18
CA TYR A 9 -26.46 -17.90 -6.92
C TYR A 9 -25.24 -16.96 -6.76
N ILE A 10 -25.42 -15.63 -6.68
CA ILE A 10 -24.28 -14.70 -6.57
C ILE A 10 -24.14 -14.08 -5.15
N LEU A 11 -25.08 -14.31 -4.23
CA LEU A 11 -24.99 -13.80 -2.85
C LEU A 11 -24.39 -14.76 -1.81
N SER A 12 -23.91 -15.95 -2.21
CA SER A 12 -23.42 -16.97 -1.25
C SER A 12 -21.91 -17.00 -1.02
N CYS A 13 -21.12 -16.13 -1.66
CA CYS A 13 -19.66 -16.11 -1.46
C CYS A 13 -19.13 -15.03 -0.50
N LEU A 14 -20.00 -14.18 0.07
CA LEU A 14 -19.57 -13.09 0.99
C LEU A 14 -19.91 -13.33 2.47
N LEU A 15 -20.41 -14.52 2.84
CA LEU A 15 -20.98 -14.79 4.17
C LEU A 15 -20.32 -15.95 4.94
N ILE A 16 -19.04 -16.25 4.66
CA ILE A 16 -18.26 -17.18 5.49
C ILE A 16 -17.08 -16.40 6.07
N PHE A 17 -17.14 -16.18 7.39
CA PHE A 17 -16.15 -15.60 8.33
C PHE A 17 -16.57 -14.30 9.06
N LEU A 18 -17.70 -14.36 9.76
CA LEU A 18 -17.91 -13.64 11.03
C LEU A 18 -18.64 -14.58 12.00
N PRO A 19 -18.17 -14.80 13.24
CA PRO A 19 -18.93 -15.56 14.22
C PRO A 19 -20.12 -14.72 14.72
N ALA A 20 -21.20 -15.43 15.04
CA ALA A 20 -22.53 -14.95 15.39
C ALA A 20 -22.55 -13.70 16.29
N CYS A 21 -23.25 -12.66 15.82
CA CYS A 21 -23.82 -11.64 16.68
C CYS A 21 -25.33 -11.60 16.44
N THR A 22 -26.08 -11.84 17.50
CA THR A 22 -27.54 -11.92 17.57
C THR A 22 -28.20 -10.57 17.25
N THR A 23 -29.13 -10.63 16.30
CA THR A 23 -30.34 -9.80 16.12
C THR A 23 -30.51 -8.55 17.01
N MET A 24 -30.41 -7.36 16.40
CA MET A 24 -31.18 -6.18 16.82
C MET A 24 -31.79 -5.47 15.60
N GLN A 25 -33.07 -5.11 15.76
CA GLN A 25 -33.90 -4.31 14.83
C GLN A 25 -33.33 -2.89 14.60
N PRO A 26 -33.76 -2.20 13.53
CA PRO A 26 -33.13 -0.97 13.06
C PRO A 26 -33.62 0.24 13.87
N ALA A 27 -32.72 0.87 14.61
CA ALA A 27 -32.86 2.25 15.03
C ALA A 27 -32.02 3.11 14.08
N VAL A 28 -32.68 3.71 13.09
CA VAL A 28 -32.09 4.80 12.32
C VAL A 28 -32.04 6.02 13.24
N SER A 29 -30.88 6.17 13.88
CA SER A 29 -30.39 7.44 14.38
C SER A 29 -28.91 7.47 14.04
N THR A 30 -28.60 8.14 12.93
CA THR A 30 -27.22 8.48 12.56
C THR A 30 -26.59 9.20 13.74
N PRO A 31 -25.52 8.68 14.37
CA PRO A 31 -24.80 9.48 15.34
C PRO A 31 -24.15 10.60 14.55
N ALA A 32 -24.48 11.83 14.90
CA ALA A 32 -23.67 12.97 14.53
C ALA A 32 -22.26 12.66 15.03
N ILE A 33 -21.33 12.44 14.10
CA ILE A 33 -19.91 12.48 14.41
C ILE A 33 -19.65 13.95 14.77
N GLN A 34 -19.77 14.26 16.07
CA GLN A 34 -19.07 15.39 16.64
C GLN A 34 -17.60 15.12 16.39
N THR A 35 -17.07 15.75 15.35
CA THR A 35 -15.65 15.97 15.15
C THR A 35 -15.19 16.97 16.20
N ASP A 36 -15.23 16.55 17.46
CA ASP A 36 -14.34 17.12 18.46
C ASP A 36 -12.94 16.73 18.01
N THR A 37 -12.39 17.64 17.21
CA THR A 37 -11.05 17.59 16.70
C THR A 37 -10.18 17.77 17.92
N ILE A 38 -9.82 16.67 18.56
CA ILE A 38 -8.63 16.61 19.40
C ILE A 38 -7.50 16.81 18.39
N ILE A 39 -7.17 18.07 18.12
CA ILE A 39 -5.95 18.46 17.43
C ILE A 39 -4.84 17.90 18.34
N PRO A 40 -4.07 16.89 17.92
CA PRO A 40 -2.97 16.42 18.73
C PRO A 40 -2.02 17.60 18.97
N GLU A 41 -1.65 17.79 20.23
CA GLU A 41 -0.64 18.75 20.68
C GLU A 41 0.54 18.76 19.72
N THR A 42 0.79 19.93 19.13
CA THR A 42 2.05 20.36 18.51
C THR A 42 2.91 19.23 17.94
N ILE A 43 2.65 18.84 16.70
CA ILE A 43 3.61 18.11 15.86
C ILE A 43 4.89 18.96 15.84
N HIS A 44 5.90 18.55 16.60
CA HIS A 44 7.23 19.17 16.60
C HIS A 44 7.75 19.15 15.17
N LYS A 45 8.03 20.32 14.57
CA LYS A 45 8.82 20.37 13.33
C LYS A 45 10.17 19.71 13.62
N PRO A 46 10.52 18.60 12.95
CA PRO A 46 11.79 17.94 13.20
C PRO A 46 12.94 18.91 12.94
N ASP A 47 13.95 18.89 13.82
CA ASP A 47 15.23 19.52 13.55
C ASP A 47 15.78 18.92 12.25
N ARG A 48 15.97 19.75 11.23
CA ARG A 48 16.43 19.28 9.91
C ARG A 48 17.82 18.67 10.06
N LEU A 49 17.93 17.34 10.09
CA LEU A 49 19.22 16.68 9.88
C LEU A 49 19.74 17.07 8.49
N THR A 50 20.82 17.85 8.45
CA THR A 50 21.46 18.30 7.22
C THR A 50 22.45 17.29 6.66
N THR A 51 22.79 16.25 7.43
CA THR A 51 23.76 15.23 7.01
C THR A 51 23.12 14.32 6.00
N VAL A 52 23.76 14.25 4.84
CA VAL A 52 23.32 13.44 3.72
C VAL A 52 24.05 12.10 3.73
N PHE A 53 23.33 11.00 3.46
CA PHE A 53 23.92 9.66 3.34
C PHE A 53 24.07 9.25 1.88
N ASP A 54 25.25 8.76 1.52
CA ASP A 54 25.49 8.10 0.23
C ASP A 54 25.05 6.64 0.29
N LEU A 55 24.04 6.30 -0.49
CA LEU A 55 23.54 4.93 -0.57
C LEU A 55 24.49 4.01 -1.38
N PRO A 56 24.61 2.73 -1.01
CA PRO A 56 25.34 1.76 -1.81
C PRO A 56 24.84 1.72 -3.26
N LYS A 57 25.78 1.72 -4.21
CA LYS A 57 25.45 1.71 -5.65
C LYS A 57 24.56 0.55 -6.06
N TRP A 58 24.70 -0.61 -5.43
CA TRP A 58 23.88 -1.79 -5.77
C TRP A 58 22.38 -1.59 -5.48
N ILE A 59 21.99 -0.60 -4.68
CA ILE A 59 20.56 -0.29 -4.45
C ILE A 59 19.91 0.19 -5.75
N THR A 60 20.68 0.79 -6.68
CA THR A 60 20.15 1.08 -7.99
C THR A 60 19.95 -0.21 -8.77
N LEU A 61 18.70 -0.50 -9.09
CA LEU A 61 18.38 -1.51 -10.08
C LEU A 61 18.41 -0.81 -11.44
N THR A 62 19.55 -0.88 -12.13
CA THR A 62 19.71 -0.36 -13.49
C THR A 62 19.88 -1.55 -14.43
N GLU A 63 18.76 -2.09 -14.91
CA GLU A 63 18.72 -3.10 -15.98
C GLU A 63 19.60 -4.35 -15.78
N THR A 64 19.96 -4.72 -14.55
CA THR A 64 20.42 -6.08 -14.29
C THR A 64 19.21 -6.97 -14.45
N THR A 65 18.95 -7.45 -15.66
CA THR A 65 17.86 -8.38 -15.93
C THR A 65 18.11 -9.59 -15.04
N PRO A 66 17.33 -9.81 -13.96
CA PRO A 66 17.41 -11.09 -13.29
C PRO A 66 17.16 -12.17 -14.35
N LEU A 67 17.75 -13.36 -14.18
CA LEU A 67 17.44 -14.47 -15.08
C LEU A 67 15.92 -14.62 -15.17
N GLN A 68 15.41 -15.16 -16.29
CA GLN A 68 13.98 -15.11 -16.66
C GLN A 68 13.00 -15.57 -15.56
N ASN A 69 13.48 -16.30 -14.55
CA ASN A 69 12.71 -16.81 -13.43
C ASN A 69 13.18 -16.30 -12.04
N GLU A 70 14.08 -15.32 -11.93
CA GLU A 70 14.55 -14.82 -10.63
C GLU A 70 13.87 -13.49 -10.26
N LEU A 71 13.62 -13.27 -8.98
CA LEU A 71 13.17 -11.98 -8.45
C LEU A 71 14.25 -11.38 -7.55
N LEU A 72 14.60 -10.12 -7.80
CA LEU A 72 15.42 -9.34 -6.88
C LEU A 72 14.50 -8.45 -6.04
N THR A 73 14.65 -8.53 -4.73
CA THR A 73 13.86 -7.74 -3.78
C THR A 73 14.75 -7.00 -2.80
N ILE A 74 14.28 -5.82 -2.38
CA ILE A 74 15.00 -4.97 -1.43
C ILE A 74 14.12 -4.82 -0.19
N GLY A 75 14.67 -5.22 0.94
CA GLY A 75 14.05 -5.06 2.24
C GLY A 75 14.75 -3.96 3.02
N ILE A 76 13.97 -3.12 3.69
CA ILE A 76 14.51 -1.99 4.45
C ILE A 76 13.85 -1.95 5.83
N SER A 77 14.63 -1.87 6.90
CA SER A 77 14.11 -1.73 8.26
C SER A 77 13.66 -0.30 8.56
N ASP A 78 12.96 -0.12 9.67
CA ASP A 78 12.71 1.19 10.24
C ASP A 78 14.03 1.81 10.77
N PRO A 79 14.12 3.15 10.83
CA PRO A 79 15.27 3.86 11.36
C PRO A 79 15.41 3.68 12.87
N GLY A 80 16.64 3.78 13.36
CA GLY A 80 16.95 3.77 14.79
C GLY A 80 16.79 2.43 15.52
N LEU A 81 16.62 1.32 14.81
CA LEU A 81 16.58 -0.02 15.39
C LEU A 81 17.99 -0.55 15.71
N ASP A 82 18.09 -1.49 16.65
CA ASP A 82 19.34 -2.24 16.86
C ASP A 82 19.65 -3.13 15.65
N GLN A 83 20.93 -3.45 15.41
CA GLN A 83 21.37 -4.13 14.19
C GLN A 83 20.68 -5.48 13.95
N VAL A 84 20.36 -6.24 15.01
CA VAL A 84 19.74 -7.57 14.89
C VAL A 84 18.27 -7.42 14.50
N THR A 85 17.53 -6.55 15.21
CA THR A 85 16.13 -6.27 14.89
C THR A 85 16.00 -5.65 13.50
N ALA A 86 16.87 -4.71 13.15
CA ALA A 86 16.90 -4.04 11.86
C ALA A 86 17.12 -5.07 10.72
N PHE A 87 18.10 -5.96 10.88
CA PHE A 87 18.33 -7.04 9.91
C PHE A 87 17.12 -7.95 9.74
N LYS A 88 16.55 -8.45 10.84
CA LYS A 88 15.37 -9.32 10.78
C LYS A 88 14.19 -8.65 10.09
N GLN A 89 13.93 -7.38 10.41
CA GLN A 89 12.84 -6.62 9.80
C GLN A 89 13.08 -6.37 8.30
N ALA A 90 14.31 -6.01 7.92
CA ALA A 90 14.67 -5.83 6.51
C ALA A 90 14.52 -7.14 5.72
N GLU A 91 15.02 -8.26 6.23
CA GLU A 91 14.86 -9.58 5.61
C GLU A 91 13.39 -9.97 5.45
N MET A 92 12.59 -9.82 6.51
CA MET A 92 11.15 -10.07 6.46
C MET A 92 10.48 -9.23 5.36
N ARG A 93 10.82 -7.94 5.26
CA ARG A 93 10.29 -7.05 4.23
C ARG A 93 10.72 -7.46 2.81
N ALA A 94 11.94 -7.91 2.61
CA ALA A 94 12.37 -8.45 1.31
C ALA A 94 11.59 -9.72 0.90
N LYS A 95 11.29 -10.61 1.86
CA LYS A 95 10.44 -11.81 1.64
C LYS A 95 8.98 -11.45 1.35
N ILE A 96 8.44 -10.44 2.05
CA ILE A 96 7.11 -9.87 1.76
C ILE A 96 7.06 -9.34 0.33
N LEU A 97 8.05 -8.56 -0.10
CA LEU A 97 8.08 -8.03 -1.47
C LEU A 97 8.15 -9.14 -2.51
N ALA A 98 8.93 -10.21 -2.26
CA ALA A 98 9.00 -11.35 -3.17
C ALA A 98 7.64 -12.04 -3.29
N THR A 99 6.91 -12.16 -2.17
CA THR A 99 5.56 -12.70 -2.11
C THR A 99 4.57 -11.85 -2.91
N ILE A 100 4.60 -10.53 -2.71
CA ILE A 100 3.75 -9.57 -3.42
C ILE A 100 4.02 -9.62 -4.93
N LEU A 101 5.28 -9.62 -5.34
CA LEU A 101 5.67 -9.60 -6.75
C LEU A 101 5.41 -10.94 -7.45
N SER A 102 5.45 -12.06 -6.73
CA SER A 102 5.22 -13.39 -7.32
C SER A 102 3.74 -13.68 -7.61
N SER A 103 2.85 -13.37 -6.66
CA SER A 103 1.47 -13.86 -6.72
C SER A 103 0.51 -13.02 -5.87
N SER A 104 0.24 -11.80 -6.33
CA SER A 104 -0.73 -10.90 -5.70
C SER A 104 -2.11 -11.00 -6.34
N LYS A 105 -3.14 -10.94 -5.51
CA LYS A 105 -4.52 -10.67 -5.89
C LYS A 105 -4.88 -9.28 -5.39
N ILE A 106 -5.17 -8.37 -6.31
CA ILE A 106 -5.50 -6.99 -6.03
C ILE A 106 -7.00 -6.82 -6.21
N SER A 107 -7.71 -6.51 -5.14
CA SER A 107 -9.12 -6.13 -5.15
C SER A 107 -9.24 -4.64 -4.83
N ASP A 108 -10.13 -3.92 -5.49
CA ASP A 108 -10.34 -2.50 -5.21
C ASP A 108 -11.83 -2.17 -5.32
N CYS A 109 -12.25 -1.30 -4.40
CA CYS A 109 -13.58 -0.78 -4.22
C CYS A 109 -13.49 0.75 -4.24
N LYS A 110 -13.99 1.38 -5.30
CA LYS A 110 -14.02 2.85 -5.39
C LYS A 110 -15.42 3.35 -5.10
N GLU A 111 -15.51 4.36 -4.24
CA GLU A 111 -16.75 5.08 -3.95
C GLU A 111 -16.54 6.57 -4.26
N ILE A 112 -17.31 7.07 -5.22
CA ILE A 112 -17.28 8.49 -5.59
C ILE A 112 -18.55 9.13 -5.05
N TYR A 113 -18.42 10.09 -4.14
CA TYR A 113 -19.52 10.88 -3.62
C TYR A 113 -19.44 12.32 -4.16
N THR A 114 -20.45 12.70 -4.93
CA THR A 114 -20.57 14.07 -5.44
C THR A 114 -21.79 14.74 -4.82
N ASN A 115 -21.62 15.94 -4.28
CA ASN A 115 -22.70 16.76 -3.77
C ASN A 115 -22.65 18.15 -4.42
N GLU A 116 -23.65 18.42 -5.25
CA GLU A 116 -23.86 19.75 -5.83
C GLU A 116 -24.70 20.58 -4.86
N ILE A 117 -24.13 21.66 -4.32
CA ILE A 117 -24.86 22.63 -3.51
C ILE A 117 -25.16 23.84 -4.42
N GLU A 118 -26.38 23.89 -4.96
CA GLU A 118 -26.83 25.09 -5.67
C GLU A 118 -27.05 26.24 -4.68
N GLY A 119 -26.19 27.26 -4.75
CA GLY A 119 -26.40 28.57 -4.12
C GLY A 119 -27.09 29.54 -5.07
N LYS A 120 -27.75 30.59 -4.52
CA LYS A 120 -28.48 31.60 -5.30
C LYS A 120 -27.62 32.40 -6.30
N ASP A 121 -26.30 32.47 -6.11
CA ASP A 121 -25.38 33.27 -6.94
C ASP A 121 -24.16 32.49 -7.47
N ASN A 122 -23.93 31.24 -7.05
CA ASN A 122 -22.88 30.33 -7.57
C ASN A 122 -23.21 28.88 -7.16
N SER A 123 -22.96 27.91 -8.05
CA SER A 123 -22.97 26.48 -7.70
C SER A 123 -21.69 26.16 -6.91
N GLU A 124 -21.83 25.74 -5.64
CA GLU A 124 -20.72 25.23 -4.84
C GLU A 124 -20.67 23.70 -4.95
N ASN A 125 -19.63 23.15 -5.57
CA ASN A 125 -19.43 21.71 -5.65
C ASN A 125 -18.58 21.25 -4.46
N ALA A 126 -19.12 20.33 -3.66
CA ALA A 126 -18.37 19.59 -2.67
C ALA A 126 -18.28 18.13 -3.14
N SER A 127 -17.07 17.68 -3.46
CA SER A 127 -16.82 16.29 -3.86
C SER A 127 -15.97 15.61 -2.80
N LYS A 128 -16.35 14.38 -2.48
CA LYS A 128 -15.55 13.48 -1.65
C LYS A 128 -15.28 12.22 -2.47
N PHE A 129 -14.01 11.96 -2.75
CA PHE A 129 -13.59 10.70 -3.33
C PHE A 129 -13.10 9.78 -2.21
N THR A 130 -13.46 8.50 -2.23
CA THR A 130 -12.88 7.49 -1.34
C THR A 130 -12.62 6.20 -2.11
N SER A 131 -11.37 5.76 -2.13
CA SER A 131 -10.95 4.48 -2.71
C SER A 131 -10.51 3.56 -1.59
N PHE A 132 -10.97 2.32 -1.61
CA PHE A 132 -10.49 1.24 -0.75
C PHE A 132 -9.90 0.12 -1.61
N GLN A 133 -8.58 -0.02 -1.57
CA GLN A 133 -7.86 -1.11 -2.24
C GLN A 133 -7.32 -2.11 -1.22
N MET A 134 -7.45 -3.40 -1.55
CA MET A 134 -6.96 -4.53 -0.79
C MET A 134 -6.07 -5.41 -1.67
N ILE A 135 -4.80 -5.58 -1.29
CA ILE A 135 -3.85 -6.46 -1.97
C ILE A 135 -3.55 -7.64 -1.06
N LYS A 136 -3.85 -8.85 -1.53
CA LYS A 136 -3.57 -10.09 -0.82
C LYS A 136 -2.57 -10.91 -1.59
N ALA A 137 -1.53 -11.39 -0.92
CA ALA A 137 -0.54 -12.28 -1.50
C ALA A 137 -0.20 -13.41 -0.53
N SER A 138 0.08 -14.58 -1.07
CA SER A 138 0.53 -15.73 -0.29
C SER A 138 1.52 -16.52 -1.11
N LEU A 139 2.67 -16.85 -0.52
CA LEU A 139 3.72 -17.62 -1.16
C LEU A 139 4.24 -18.67 -0.19
N ALA A 140 4.25 -19.94 -0.64
CA ALA A 140 4.90 -21.03 0.07
C ALA A 140 6.26 -21.31 -0.57
N TYR A 141 7.29 -21.48 0.25
CA TYR A 141 8.66 -21.65 -0.21
C TYR A 141 9.53 -22.42 0.80
N ASN A 142 10.77 -22.69 0.40
CA ASN A 142 11.86 -23.13 1.26
C ASN A 142 12.89 -22.02 1.42
N GLU A 143 13.53 -21.93 2.58
CA GLU A 143 14.52 -20.88 2.84
C GLU A 143 15.66 -20.87 1.82
N SER A 144 16.03 -22.03 1.28
CA SER A 144 17.04 -22.17 0.22
C SER A 144 16.70 -21.45 -1.09
N GLN A 145 15.43 -21.04 -1.27
CA GLN A 145 15.00 -20.25 -2.42
C GLN A 145 15.30 -18.76 -2.25
N PHE A 146 15.61 -18.32 -1.04
CA PHE A 146 16.03 -16.96 -0.73
C PHE A 146 17.53 -16.91 -0.52
N GLN A 147 18.20 -16.01 -1.24
CA GLN A 147 19.63 -15.78 -1.12
C GLN A 147 19.87 -14.31 -0.80
N LEU A 148 20.51 -14.02 0.34
CA LEU A 148 21.03 -12.68 0.62
C LEU A 148 22.18 -12.39 -0.35
N ILE A 149 22.05 -11.32 -1.13
CA ILE A 149 23.07 -10.88 -2.09
C ILE A 149 23.99 -9.85 -1.44
N ASP A 150 23.42 -8.82 -0.84
CA ASP A 150 24.18 -7.75 -0.19
C ASP A 150 23.35 -7.10 0.93
N SER A 151 24.01 -6.36 1.81
CA SER A 151 23.36 -5.59 2.87
C SER A 151 24.15 -4.35 3.25
N ALA A 152 23.44 -3.29 3.64
CA ALA A 152 24.04 -2.04 4.11
C ALA A 152 23.28 -1.49 5.30
N THR A 153 23.88 -0.53 6.01
CA THR A 153 23.24 0.20 7.11
C THR A 153 23.40 1.69 6.85
N THR A 154 22.30 2.44 6.92
CA THR A 154 22.31 3.90 6.73
C THR A 154 22.80 4.61 7.99
N LEU A 155 23.17 5.90 7.84
CA LEU A 155 23.49 6.74 9.01
C LEU A 155 22.30 6.93 9.97
N TYR A 156 21.07 6.66 9.49
CA TYR A 156 19.84 6.72 10.26
C TYR A 156 19.50 5.40 10.98
N GLY A 157 20.37 4.39 10.87
CA GLY A 157 20.16 3.08 11.49
C GLY A 157 19.17 2.18 10.75
N GLU A 158 18.83 2.50 9.50
CA GLU A 158 18.04 1.60 8.65
C GLU A 158 18.97 0.51 8.10
N LYS A 159 18.58 -0.76 8.23
CA LYS A 159 19.23 -1.86 7.54
C LYS A 159 18.56 -2.06 6.18
N ILE A 160 19.37 -2.14 5.14
CA ILE A 160 18.95 -2.44 3.77
C ILE A 160 19.51 -3.81 3.41
N VAL A 161 18.68 -4.69 2.86
CA VAL A 161 19.08 -6.01 2.37
C VAL A 161 18.60 -6.18 0.94
N MET A 162 19.44 -6.75 0.09
CA MET A 162 19.04 -7.24 -1.23
C MET A 162 18.95 -8.76 -1.17
N MET A 163 17.80 -9.29 -1.53
CA MET A 163 17.58 -10.73 -1.60
C MET A 163 17.24 -11.13 -3.03
N LYS A 164 17.70 -12.31 -3.42
CA LYS A 164 17.28 -13.00 -4.63
C LYS A 164 16.34 -14.12 -4.25
N PHE A 165 15.20 -14.20 -4.93
CA PHE A 165 14.24 -15.28 -4.81
C PHE A 165 14.24 -16.11 -6.09
N ILE A 166 14.41 -17.42 -5.94
CA ILE A 166 14.39 -18.40 -7.02
C ILE A 166 13.16 -19.32 -6.82
N PRO A 167 12.03 -19.08 -7.52
CA PRO A 167 10.89 -19.96 -7.50
C PRO A 167 11.29 -21.34 -8.02
N THR A 168 10.94 -22.39 -7.26
CA THR A 168 11.15 -23.77 -7.67
C THR A 168 9.93 -24.27 -8.45
N LEU A 169 10.19 -24.95 -9.56
CA LEU A 169 9.16 -25.64 -10.32
C LEU A 169 8.76 -26.90 -9.55
N SER A 170 7.67 -26.80 -8.80
CA SER A 170 6.78 -27.87 -8.30
C SER A 170 7.47 -29.21 -7.94
N ASN A 171 7.65 -29.48 -6.64
CA ASN A 171 7.63 -30.80 -5.97
C ASN A 171 8.37 -30.81 -4.61
N ALA A 172 9.03 -29.72 -4.22
CA ALA A 172 9.60 -29.60 -2.88
C ALA A 172 8.48 -29.38 -1.85
N ILE A 173 8.57 -30.07 -0.71
CA ILE A 173 7.76 -29.75 0.47
C ILE A 173 8.17 -28.34 0.90
N ASN A 174 7.25 -27.38 0.81
CA ASN A 174 7.49 -26.03 1.30
C ASN A 174 7.32 -26.02 2.81
N ASN A 175 8.38 -25.64 3.51
CA ASN A 175 8.38 -25.58 4.97
C ASN A 175 7.97 -24.20 5.49
N GLU A 176 7.98 -23.18 4.63
CA GLU A 176 7.62 -21.81 4.99
C GLU A 176 6.46 -21.27 4.15
N LYS A 177 5.68 -20.40 4.75
CA LYS A 177 4.60 -19.66 4.09
C LYS A 177 4.61 -18.21 4.54
N THR A 178 4.67 -17.29 3.59
CA THR A 178 4.43 -15.87 3.83
C THR A 178 3.03 -15.51 3.35
N GLU A 179 2.27 -14.83 4.19
CA GLU A 179 0.95 -14.26 3.91
C GLU A 179 1.02 -12.74 4.10
N VAL A 180 0.43 -12.00 3.16
CA VAL A 180 0.46 -10.55 3.11
C VAL A 180 -0.94 -10.02 2.84
N ASP A 181 -1.36 -9.03 3.62
CA ASP A 181 -2.58 -8.25 3.40
C ASP A 181 -2.23 -6.76 3.48
N ILE A 182 -2.51 -6.02 2.40
CA ILE A 182 -2.29 -4.57 2.33
C ILE A 182 -3.63 -3.90 2.09
N HIS A 183 -4.00 -2.97 2.98
CA HIS A 183 -5.18 -2.13 2.85
C HIS A 183 -4.74 -0.70 2.54
N VAL A 184 -5.41 -0.08 1.59
CA VAL A 184 -5.13 1.27 1.11
C VAL A 184 -6.43 2.03 1.10
N ILE A 185 -6.47 3.15 1.82
CA ILE A 185 -7.58 4.09 1.78
C ILE A 185 -7.04 5.39 1.23
N LEU A 186 -7.60 5.83 0.11
CA LEU A 186 -7.33 7.15 -0.45
C LEU A 186 -8.61 7.96 -0.30
N SER A 187 -8.52 9.14 0.30
CA SER A 187 -9.67 10.05 0.33
C SER A 187 -9.26 11.46 -0.04
N GLU A 188 -10.05 12.05 -0.92
CA GLU A 188 -9.85 13.43 -1.37
C GLU A 188 -11.08 14.23 -0.98
N TYR A 189 -10.84 15.39 -0.38
CA TYR A 189 -11.88 16.32 0.01
C TYR A 189 -11.65 17.62 -0.75
N ASN A 190 -12.66 18.02 -1.54
CA ASN A 190 -12.68 19.34 -2.15
C ASN A 190 -13.78 20.17 -1.49
N LEU A 191 -13.38 21.18 -0.72
CA LEU A 191 -14.29 22.14 -0.10
C LEU A 191 -13.84 23.56 -0.46
N ARG A 192 -14.67 24.29 -1.21
CA ARG A 192 -14.43 25.71 -1.53
C ARG A 192 -13.04 25.97 -2.12
N SER A 193 -12.65 25.15 -3.10
CA SER A 193 -11.34 25.21 -3.77
C SER A 193 -10.13 24.88 -2.87
N LYS A 194 -10.35 24.35 -1.66
CA LYS A 194 -9.31 23.70 -0.88
C LYS A 194 -9.37 22.20 -1.14
N PHE A 195 -8.30 21.69 -1.71
CA PHE A 195 -8.06 20.26 -1.90
C PHE A 195 -7.25 19.74 -0.72
N GLN A 196 -7.73 18.67 -0.10
CA GLN A 196 -6.97 17.90 0.89
C GLN A 196 -6.95 16.45 0.47
N GLU A 197 -5.76 15.86 0.49
CA GLU A 197 -5.53 14.45 0.18
C GLU A 197 -5.12 13.73 1.46
N ASN A 198 -5.87 12.68 1.80
CA ASN A 198 -5.55 11.79 2.91
C ASN A 198 -5.28 10.39 2.38
N LYS A 199 -4.16 9.80 2.80
CA LYS A 199 -3.78 8.43 2.44
C LYS A 199 -3.56 7.62 3.70
N PHE A 200 -4.14 6.44 3.74
CA PHE A 200 -3.87 5.46 4.78
C PHE A 200 -3.42 4.17 4.12
N PHE A 201 -2.26 3.69 4.53
CA PHE A 201 -1.73 2.41 4.10
C PHE A 201 -1.54 1.53 5.34
N GLN A 202 -1.99 0.30 5.28
CA GLN A 202 -1.73 -0.71 6.29
C GLN A 202 -1.22 -1.98 5.61
N LEU A 203 -0.01 -2.39 5.96
CA LEU A 203 0.56 -3.70 5.63
C LEU A 203 0.50 -4.57 6.88
N SER A 204 -0.12 -5.73 6.76
CA SER A 204 -0.07 -6.80 7.75
C SER A 204 0.51 -8.04 7.10
N ASN A 205 1.45 -8.71 7.77
CA ASN A 205 2.04 -9.91 7.22
C ASN A 205 2.34 -10.95 8.30
N LYS A 206 2.42 -12.20 7.85
CA LYS A 206 2.69 -13.37 8.66
C LYS A 206 3.63 -14.31 7.93
N ILE A 207 4.76 -14.65 8.54
CA ILE A 207 5.68 -15.68 8.06
C ILE A 207 5.58 -16.87 9.01
N THR A 208 5.09 -17.99 8.49
CA THR A 208 4.91 -19.23 9.23
C THR A 208 6.01 -20.21 8.82
N THR A 209 6.79 -20.66 9.80
CA THR A 209 7.74 -21.77 9.68
C THR A 209 7.24 -22.94 10.55
N PRO A 210 7.86 -24.14 10.50
CA PRO A 210 7.43 -25.27 11.33
C PRO A 210 7.61 -25.02 12.83
N SER A 211 8.45 -24.05 13.21
CA SER A 211 8.83 -23.80 14.61
C SER A 211 8.34 -22.46 15.15
N VAL A 212 8.17 -21.45 14.28
CA VAL A 212 7.93 -20.06 14.66
C VAL A 212 6.94 -19.40 13.70
N ILE A 213 6.07 -18.56 14.26
CA ILE A 213 5.24 -17.63 13.51
C ILE A 213 5.78 -16.23 13.80
N ASP A 214 6.25 -15.54 12.77
CA ASP A 214 6.65 -14.14 12.83
C ASP A 214 5.56 -13.28 12.19
N GLU A 215 5.13 -12.22 12.88
CA GLU A 215 4.08 -11.30 12.43
C GLU A 215 4.58 -9.87 12.49
N ALA A 216 4.22 -9.07 11.48
CA ALA A 216 4.52 -7.65 11.49
C ALA A 216 3.38 -6.83 10.89
N THR A 217 3.29 -5.60 11.36
CA THR A 217 2.33 -4.60 10.90
C THR A 217 3.08 -3.31 10.64
N TYR A 218 2.71 -2.63 9.57
CA TYR A 218 3.20 -1.30 9.23
C TYR A 218 2.02 -0.44 8.79
N ARG A 219 1.84 0.72 9.41
CA ARG A 219 0.82 1.69 9.05
C ARG A 219 1.48 3.01 8.72
N LEU A 220 0.99 3.63 7.65
CA LEU A 220 1.38 4.96 7.21
C LEU A 220 0.10 5.76 6.97
N TYR A 221 -0.12 6.77 7.81
CA TYR A 221 -1.19 7.72 7.64
C TYR A 221 -0.59 9.05 7.15
N LYS A 222 -1.14 9.61 6.07
CA LYS A 222 -0.71 10.88 5.51
C LYS A 222 -1.88 11.83 5.35
N VAL A 223 -1.62 13.09 5.70
CA VAL A 223 -2.50 14.24 5.48
C VAL A 223 -1.61 15.33 4.91
N ASP A 224 -1.81 15.66 3.62
CA ASP A 224 -0.97 16.62 2.90
C ASP A 224 0.54 16.26 3.00
N GLU A 225 1.36 17.14 3.59
CA GLU A 225 2.81 16.93 3.82
C GLU A 225 3.16 16.42 5.22
N GLN A 226 2.18 15.89 5.96
CA GLN A 226 2.38 15.27 7.27
C GLN A 226 2.16 13.77 7.17
N ALA A 227 2.97 13.00 7.89
CA ALA A 227 2.82 11.56 7.95
C ALA A 227 3.00 11.06 9.38
N GLU A 228 2.23 10.05 9.73
CA GLU A 228 2.36 9.26 10.94
C GLU A 228 2.66 7.81 10.56
N ILE A 229 3.63 7.22 11.23
CA ILE A 229 4.09 5.85 10.96
C ILE A 229 4.01 5.05 12.26
N GLU A 230 3.31 3.93 12.20
CA GLU A 230 3.33 2.90 13.24
C GLU A 230 3.94 1.63 12.65
N SER A 231 4.91 1.03 13.33
CA SER A 231 5.38 -0.31 12.96
C SER A 231 5.51 -1.20 14.18
N SER A 232 5.15 -2.46 14.01
CA SER A 232 5.31 -3.49 15.03
C SER A 232 5.78 -4.80 14.42
N MET A 233 6.58 -5.55 15.16
CA MET A 233 6.98 -6.91 14.82
C MET A 233 6.92 -7.78 16.08
N ASN A 234 6.24 -8.92 16.01
CA ASN A 234 6.10 -9.88 17.11
C ASN A 234 5.66 -9.23 18.43
N ASN A 235 4.57 -8.45 18.39
CA ASN A 235 4.01 -7.69 19.53
C ASN A 235 4.93 -6.60 20.11
N LYS A 236 6.07 -6.30 19.48
CA LYS A 236 6.91 -5.16 19.83
C LYS A 236 6.63 -4.01 18.87
N THR A 237 6.12 -2.89 19.40
CA THR A 237 5.93 -1.64 18.65
C THR A 237 7.24 -0.85 18.64
N PHE A 238 7.59 -0.29 17.49
CA PHE A 238 8.75 0.56 17.30
C PHE A 238 8.32 2.02 17.22
N ILE A 239 9.00 2.87 17.98
CA ILE A 239 8.75 4.31 17.94
C ILE A 239 9.52 4.85 16.73
N PHE A 240 8.76 5.23 15.70
CA PHE A 240 9.33 5.90 14.55
C PHE A 240 9.62 7.35 14.94
N LYS A 241 10.91 7.70 15.10
CA LYS A 241 11.30 9.09 15.28
C LYS A 241 11.06 9.80 13.94
N GLN A 242 9.99 10.59 13.85
CA GLN A 242 9.75 11.42 12.68
C GLN A 242 10.89 12.42 12.57
N ASP A 243 11.69 12.26 11.53
CA ASP A 243 12.79 13.14 11.18
C ASP A 243 12.80 13.33 9.66
N TYR A 244 13.37 14.43 9.17
CA TYR A 244 13.54 14.65 7.73
C TYR A 244 14.79 13.92 7.25
N PHE A 245 14.62 12.69 6.78
CA PHE A 245 15.71 11.91 6.21
C PHE A 245 16.11 12.46 4.83
N LYS A 246 17.43 12.48 4.58
CA LYS A 246 18.03 12.95 3.33
C LYS A 246 19.01 11.92 2.77
N TYR A 247 18.65 11.36 1.62
CA TYR A 247 19.46 10.38 0.91
C TYR A 247 19.97 11.00 -0.37
N LEU A 248 21.26 10.79 -0.66
CA LEU A 248 21.80 11.02 -1.98
C LEU A 248 22.28 9.71 -2.58
N LEU A 249 22.17 9.68 -3.89
CA LEU A 249 22.74 8.66 -4.73
C LEU A 249 23.27 9.41 -5.94
N ASN A 250 24.59 9.34 -6.12
CA ASN A 250 25.31 10.24 -7.00
C ASN A 250 25.41 9.67 -8.42
N GLU A 251 24.26 9.41 -9.05
CA GLU A 251 24.21 8.92 -10.43
C GLU A 251 23.19 9.71 -11.25
N SER A 252 23.68 10.45 -12.24
CA SER A 252 22.88 11.09 -13.27
C SER A 252 22.40 10.02 -14.25
N LEU A 253 21.31 9.33 -13.91
CA LEU A 253 20.65 8.40 -14.81
C LEU A 253 19.53 9.12 -15.57
N ASP A 254 19.36 8.77 -16.83
CA ASP A 254 18.22 9.23 -17.62
C ASP A 254 16.93 8.72 -16.96
N VAL A 255 16.28 9.62 -16.24
CA VAL A 255 15.00 9.36 -15.58
C VAL A 255 13.95 9.15 -16.67
N PRO A 256 13.25 7.99 -16.70
CA PRO A 256 12.15 7.81 -17.64
C PRO A 256 11.08 8.89 -17.46
N GLU A 257 10.25 9.09 -18.47
CA GLU A 257 9.33 10.24 -18.55
C GLU A 257 8.15 10.15 -17.55
N TYR A 258 7.84 8.97 -16.98
CA TYR A 258 6.68 8.74 -16.11
C TYR A 258 6.88 7.81 -14.89
N PRO A 259 7.89 7.99 -14.02
CA PRO A 259 8.00 7.19 -12.81
C PRO A 259 7.04 7.63 -11.71
N VAL A 260 6.60 6.67 -10.90
CA VAL A 260 6.06 6.97 -9.56
C VAL A 260 7.23 7.48 -8.71
N LYS A 261 7.16 8.76 -8.34
CA LYS A 261 8.13 9.43 -7.49
C LYS A 261 7.56 9.59 -6.09
N THR A 262 8.34 9.18 -5.09
CA THR A 262 7.93 9.29 -3.69
C THR A 262 9.01 9.96 -2.87
N LYS A 263 8.62 11.00 -2.11
CA LYS A 263 9.52 11.74 -1.23
C LYS A 263 10.05 10.83 -0.12
N LEU A 264 11.37 10.92 0.16
CA LEU A 264 12.05 10.10 1.17
C LEU A 264 12.01 10.67 2.60
N TYR A 265 11.18 11.68 2.85
CA TYR A 265 11.13 12.39 4.14
C TYR A 265 10.80 11.49 5.33
N TYR A 266 10.17 10.34 5.13
CA TYR A 266 9.78 9.43 6.21
C TYR A 266 10.49 8.08 6.14
N GLY A 267 11.72 8.07 5.62
CA GLY A 267 12.56 6.88 5.52
C GLY A 267 12.44 6.15 4.18
N LEU A 268 13.39 5.25 3.94
CA LEU A 268 13.47 4.52 2.66
C LEU A 268 12.33 3.51 2.51
N TRP A 269 11.96 2.82 3.60
CA TRP A 269 10.89 1.83 3.56
C TRP A 269 9.53 2.44 3.21
N SER A 270 9.18 3.58 3.82
CA SER A 270 7.89 4.24 3.58
C SER A 270 7.76 4.63 2.11
N ALA A 271 8.82 5.22 1.54
CA ALA A 271 8.84 5.63 0.15
C ALA A 271 8.80 4.44 -0.82
N LEU A 272 9.54 3.36 -0.53
CA LEU A 272 9.50 2.14 -1.34
C LEU A 272 8.11 1.51 -1.31
N PHE A 273 7.53 1.33 -0.12
CA PHE A 273 6.22 0.71 0.06
C PHE A 273 5.11 1.50 -0.63
N GLU A 274 5.07 2.83 -0.43
CA GLU A 274 4.11 3.70 -1.12
C GLU A 274 4.28 3.63 -2.64
N SER A 275 5.52 3.63 -3.15
CA SER A 275 5.77 3.51 -4.60
C SER A 275 5.26 2.20 -5.18
N ILE A 276 5.39 1.09 -4.44
CA ILE A 276 4.85 -0.23 -4.84
C ILE A 276 3.34 -0.19 -4.90
N VAL A 277 2.70 0.29 -3.83
CA VAL A 277 1.24 0.37 -3.73
C VAL A 277 0.67 1.26 -4.82
N THR A 278 1.24 2.45 -5.04
CA THR A 278 0.80 3.36 -6.11
C THR A 278 0.93 2.73 -7.49
N GLN A 279 2.01 1.99 -7.78
CA GLN A 279 2.12 1.27 -9.04
C GLN A 279 1.05 0.19 -9.19
N PHE A 280 0.69 -0.50 -8.11
CA PHE A 280 -0.38 -1.50 -8.12
C PHE A 280 -1.75 -0.85 -8.38
N SER A 281 -2.02 0.30 -7.77
CA SER A 281 -3.21 1.11 -8.06
C SER A 281 -3.24 1.58 -9.54
N ASN A 282 -2.08 1.92 -10.11
CA ASN A 282 -1.97 2.30 -11.53
C ASN A 282 -2.21 1.10 -12.46
N PHE A 283 -1.63 -0.07 -12.19
CA PHE A 283 -1.88 -1.28 -12.97
C PHE A 283 -3.36 -1.66 -12.95
N TYR A 284 -3.98 -1.58 -11.77
CA TYR A 284 -5.40 -1.82 -11.62
C TYR A 284 -6.23 -0.84 -12.46
N SER A 285 -5.95 0.47 -12.37
CA SER A 285 -6.70 1.50 -13.11
C SER A 285 -6.54 1.38 -14.64
N SER A 286 -5.36 0.94 -15.10
CA SER A 286 -5.07 0.75 -16.53
C SER A 286 -5.74 -0.48 -17.16
N ALA A 287 -6.19 -1.44 -16.34
CA ALA A 287 -6.70 -2.71 -16.85
C ALA A 287 -8.15 -2.65 -17.39
N GLY A 288 -8.77 -1.45 -17.39
CA GLY A 288 -9.90 -1.13 -18.26
C GLY A 288 -11.18 -1.90 -18.00
N PHE A 289 -11.59 -2.04 -16.74
CA PHE A 289 -12.74 -2.86 -16.37
C PHE A 289 -14.09 -2.12 -16.48
N ALA A 290 -15.14 -2.88 -16.79
CA ALA A 290 -16.51 -2.40 -16.82
C ALA A 290 -16.99 -2.12 -15.38
N ALA A 291 -16.87 -0.87 -14.95
CA ALA A 291 -17.44 -0.38 -13.71
C ALA A 291 -18.93 -0.75 -13.60
N TYR A 292 -19.29 -1.52 -12.58
CA TYR A 292 -20.69 -1.70 -12.21
C TYR A 292 -21.12 -0.49 -11.39
N SER A 293 -21.45 0.63 -12.04
CA SER A 293 -22.04 1.78 -11.33
C SER A 293 -23.35 1.36 -10.68
N LEU A 294 -23.34 1.25 -9.36
CA LEU A 294 -24.54 1.26 -8.53
C LEU A 294 -24.81 2.71 -8.15
N GLY A 295 -25.28 3.49 -9.12
CA GLY A 295 -25.66 4.89 -8.95
C GLY A 295 -27.04 4.99 -8.30
N ASP A 296 -27.12 5.49 -7.08
CA ASP A 296 -28.37 5.98 -6.50
C ASP A 296 -28.38 7.51 -6.56
N ASP A 297 -29.32 8.08 -7.32
CA ASP A 297 -29.54 9.53 -7.35
C ASP A 297 -30.54 9.92 -6.25
N TYR A 298 -30.04 10.60 -5.22
CA TYR A 298 -30.88 11.17 -4.19
C TYR A 298 -31.23 12.61 -4.58
N SER A 299 -32.40 12.82 -5.18
CA SER A 299 -32.98 14.16 -5.31
C SER A 299 -33.86 14.45 -4.09
N ASN A 300 -33.51 15.50 -3.33
CA ASN A 300 -34.38 15.95 -2.26
C ASN A 300 -35.60 16.64 -2.87
N THR A 301 -36.82 16.30 -2.42
CA THR A 301 -38.10 16.80 -2.96
C THR A 301 -38.29 18.32 -2.89
N ASN A 302 -37.34 19.05 -2.29
CA ASN A 302 -37.28 20.52 -2.23
C ASN A 302 -36.24 21.16 -3.20
N GLY A 303 -35.66 20.39 -4.13
CA GLY A 303 -35.12 20.92 -5.39
C GLY A 303 -33.79 21.69 -5.36
N THR A 304 -32.75 21.22 -4.66
CA THR A 304 -31.41 21.88 -4.75
C THR A 304 -30.20 20.99 -4.44
N LYS A 305 -30.35 19.66 -4.37
CA LYS A 305 -29.22 18.74 -4.11
C LYS A 305 -29.36 17.47 -4.94
N ASN A 306 -28.44 17.30 -5.88
CA ASN A 306 -28.18 16.01 -6.50
C ASN A 306 -27.04 15.36 -5.72
N GLN A 307 -27.25 14.13 -5.27
CA GLN A 307 -26.21 13.29 -4.71
C GLN A 307 -26.15 12.00 -5.51
N THR A 308 -24.95 11.67 -5.97
CA THR A 308 -24.69 10.42 -6.69
C THR A 308 -23.58 9.69 -5.94
N ILE A 309 -23.79 8.39 -5.74
CA ILE A 309 -22.79 7.44 -5.22
C ILE A 309 -22.48 6.47 -6.35
N ASP A 310 -21.24 6.46 -6.84
CA ASP A 310 -20.79 5.44 -7.78
C ASP A 310 -19.85 4.47 -7.09
N GLN A 311 -20.22 3.18 -7.07
CA GLN A 311 -19.37 2.11 -6.57
C GLN A 311 -18.74 1.32 -7.72
N GLN A 312 -17.46 0.95 -7.61
CA GLN A 312 -16.79 0.09 -8.59
C GLN A 312 -16.04 -1.03 -7.87
N LEU A 313 -16.26 -2.28 -8.28
CA LEU A 313 -15.65 -3.46 -7.65
C LEU A 313 -14.96 -4.32 -8.69
N HIS A 314 -13.64 -4.44 -8.61
CA HIS A 314 -12.89 -5.38 -9.46
C HIS A 314 -11.76 -6.07 -8.71
N THR A 315 -11.31 -7.16 -9.29
CA THR A 315 -10.21 -7.97 -8.78
C THR A 315 -9.34 -8.42 -9.93
N ILE A 316 -8.03 -8.24 -9.79
CA ILE A 316 -7.02 -8.69 -10.75
C ILE A 316 -5.98 -9.57 -10.07
N GLU A 317 -5.39 -10.45 -10.86
CA GLU A 317 -4.16 -11.14 -10.48
C GLU A 317 -2.97 -10.37 -11.05
N PHE A 318 -1.93 -10.29 -10.24
CA PHE A 318 -0.70 -9.58 -10.53
C PHE A 318 0.51 -10.45 -10.19
N SER A 319 1.39 -10.58 -11.17
CA SER A 319 2.77 -11.00 -11.01
C SER A 319 3.67 -9.97 -11.70
N GLY A 320 4.85 -9.75 -11.17
CA GLY A 320 5.78 -8.79 -11.73
C GLY A 320 7.17 -8.86 -11.12
N LYS A 321 8.02 -7.94 -11.56
CA LYS A 321 9.40 -7.79 -11.05
C LYS A 321 9.75 -6.31 -10.95
N MET A 322 10.55 -5.95 -9.95
CA MET A 322 11.16 -4.62 -9.91
C MET A 322 12.25 -4.56 -10.97
N THR A 323 12.09 -3.69 -11.96
CA THR A 323 13.06 -3.52 -13.05
C THR A 323 13.95 -2.32 -12.82
N ARG A 324 13.43 -1.29 -12.15
CA ARG A 324 14.20 -0.10 -11.82
C ARG A 324 13.88 0.43 -10.42
N LEU A 325 14.94 0.82 -9.73
CA LEU A 325 14.88 1.55 -8.47
C LEU A 325 16.04 2.54 -8.50
N PHE A 326 15.77 3.84 -8.33
CA PHE A 326 16.83 4.82 -8.16
C PHE A 326 16.35 5.96 -7.27
N ILE A 327 17.30 6.71 -6.72
CA ILE A 327 17.05 7.81 -5.80
C ILE A 327 17.74 9.05 -6.36
N SER A 328 17.01 10.15 -6.47
CA SER A 328 17.53 11.43 -6.94
C SER A 328 16.81 12.55 -6.23
N GLU A 329 17.52 13.61 -5.81
CA GLU A 329 16.91 14.79 -5.19
C GLU A 329 16.02 14.46 -3.97
N ASN A 330 16.37 13.42 -3.20
CA ASN A 330 15.58 12.90 -2.08
C ASN A 330 14.19 12.36 -2.45
N GLU A 331 14.05 11.91 -3.69
CA GLU A 331 12.89 11.17 -4.19
C GLU A 331 13.31 9.78 -4.64
N LEU A 332 12.50 8.79 -4.30
CA LEU A 332 12.62 7.42 -4.77
C LEU A 332 11.75 7.26 -6.02
N THR A 333 12.35 6.74 -7.08
CA THR A 333 11.67 6.29 -8.27
C THR A 333 11.71 4.77 -8.33
N LEU A 334 10.54 4.16 -8.48
CA LEU A 334 10.41 2.73 -8.69
C LEU A 334 9.73 2.45 -10.03
N GLN A 335 10.14 1.37 -10.70
CA GLN A 335 9.42 0.77 -11.82
C GLN A 335 9.28 -0.74 -11.60
N ILE A 336 8.04 -1.20 -11.68
CA ILE A 336 7.66 -2.61 -11.68
C ILE A 336 7.19 -2.94 -13.10
N GLU A 337 7.60 -4.09 -13.61
CA GLU A 337 7.09 -4.64 -14.86
C GLU A 337 6.15 -5.80 -14.53
N LYS A 338 4.92 -5.76 -15.07
CA LYS A 338 3.98 -6.87 -14.97
C LYS A 338 4.50 -8.04 -15.81
N THR A 339 4.71 -9.19 -15.19
CA THR A 339 5.00 -10.43 -15.90
C THR A 339 3.69 -11.05 -16.40
N LYS A 340 3.71 -11.75 -17.54
CA LYS A 340 2.53 -12.50 -17.96
C LYS A 340 2.22 -13.58 -16.90
N PRO A 341 0.95 -13.74 -16.52
CA PRO A 341 0.54 -14.78 -15.57
C PRO A 341 0.88 -16.19 -16.09
#